data_AF-A0A2V8M4C9-F1
#
_entry.id   AF-A0A2V8M4C9-F1
#
_cell.length_a   1.000
_cell.length_b   1.000
_cell.length_c   1.000
_cell.angle_alpha   90.00
_cell.angle_beta   90.00
_cell.angle_gamma   90.00
#
_symmetry.space_group_name_H-M   'P 1'
#
loop_
_entity.id
_entity.type
_entity.pdbx_description
1 polymer ?
#
loop_
_entity_poly.entity_id
_entity_poly.type
_entity_poly.pdbx_seq_one_letter_code
_entity_poly.pdbx_strand_id
1 'polypeptide(L)'
;MNHKNIMRAAHSYSGVIKVAITLSIALSFGLACTSTTAYAKKKRKVKYGQIEITTNPGGFPLRIDGKPEGNTSTDVRVIELEPGHHNVEITLPNGGRWVRDFEIERGRKLCVNVNYHPKKYTVTKSPCPYPVNLSAPATVNDGDLITFTSDVAYGGSGALNYTWTITPSQARIVSGAGTPTITVDSTGLGGQRITATLVADDGSGDPLCRQRAQASTNVTLKIVPPPECKQFDQFPVISFDDEKARLDNLAIELQNSPDAQAYIIVYAGRTSRSGQADMLIRRTTDYLVTQRGIDSRRITILNGGYRDSDFIEIWICPPGAKPPQPTPTLQPGEAQPKQERTRPRRPKRRGE
;
A
#
# COMPACT_ATOMS: atom_id res chain seq x y z
N MET A 1 29.91 6.22 -56.58
CA MET A 1 31.38 6.40 -56.70
C MET A 1 31.97 5.01 -56.87
N ASN A 2 32.16 4.52 -58.09
CA ASN A 2 33.36 4.70 -58.93
C ASN A 2 34.65 4.41 -58.16
N HIS A 3 35.60 3.61 -58.62
CA HIS A 3 35.73 2.70 -59.77
C HIS A 3 37.08 1.98 -59.50
N LYS A 4 37.12 0.64 -59.55
CA LYS A 4 37.56 -0.17 -60.70
C LYS A 4 39.08 -0.37 -60.86
N ASN A 5 39.37 -1.63 -61.22
CA ASN A 5 40.35 -2.11 -62.21
C ASN A 5 41.72 -2.55 -61.69
N ILE A 6 42.05 -3.85 -61.70
CA ILE A 6 42.24 -4.85 -62.79
C ILE A 6 43.73 -4.99 -63.13
N MET A 7 44.21 -6.23 -62.95
CA MET A 7 45.23 -6.99 -63.70
C MET A 7 46.05 -6.27 -64.80
N ARG A 8 47.33 -6.57 -65.06
CA ARG A 8 47.86 -7.88 -65.52
C ARG A 8 49.38 -7.81 -65.74
N ALA A 9 50.06 -8.93 -65.49
CA ALA A 9 51.13 -9.58 -66.28
C ALA A 9 52.40 -8.82 -66.78
N ALA A 10 53.54 -9.43 -66.40
CA ALA A 10 54.61 -9.97 -67.24
C ALA A 10 55.91 -9.17 -67.55
N HIS A 11 56.98 -10.00 -67.51
CA HIS A 11 58.28 -9.95 -68.20
C HIS A 11 59.52 -9.34 -67.50
N SER A 12 60.39 -10.26 -67.07
CA SER A 12 61.70 -10.60 -67.68
C SER A 12 62.73 -9.48 -67.90
N TYR A 13 63.88 -9.61 -67.23
CA TYR A 13 65.19 -9.02 -67.57
C TYR A 13 66.24 -9.92 -66.87
N SER A 14 67.06 -10.77 -67.50
CA SER A 14 68.08 -10.60 -68.55
C SER A 14 69.18 -9.58 -68.19
N GLY A 15 70.39 -10.06 -67.88
CA GLY A 15 71.56 -9.23 -67.61
C GLY A 15 72.84 -10.05 -67.58
N VAL A 16 73.47 -10.16 -68.74
CA VAL A 16 74.70 -10.91 -69.05
C VAL A 16 75.94 -10.04 -68.78
N ILE A 17 77.01 -10.60 -68.21
CA ILE A 17 78.38 -10.08 -68.41
C ILE A 17 79.31 -11.24 -68.80
N LYS A 18 80.02 -11.01 -69.91
CA LYS A 18 80.95 -11.87 -70.66
C LYS A 18 82.39 -11.66 -70.18
N VAL A 19 83.26 -12.68 -70.33
CA VAL A 19 84.68 -12.68 -70.81
C VAL A 19 85.10 -14.17 -70.90
N ALA A 20 85.19 -14.86 -72.06
CA ALA A 20 86.26 -14.90 -73.09
C ALA A 20 87.66 -15.31 -72.53
N ILE A 21 88.50 -16.23 -73.04
CA ILE A 21 88.62 -16.97 -74.31
C ILE A 21 89.71 -18.09 -74.12
N THR A 22 89.48 -19.30 -74.66
CA THR A 22 90.40 -20.39 -75.17
C THR A 22 91.50 -21.02 -74.28
N LEU A 23 91.86 -22.32 -74.33
CA LEU A 23 92.08 -23.24 -75.47
C LEU A 23 92.02 -24.74 -75.01
N SER A 24 91.18 -25.52 -75.69
CA SER A 24 91.38 -26.86 -76.28
C SER A 24 92.09 -28.06 -75.57
N ILE A 25 91.35 -29.20 -75.60
CA ILE A 25 91.77 -30.62 -75.82
C ILE A 25 91.86 -31.56 -74.60
N ALA A 26 90.77 -32.33 -74.47
CA ALA A 26 90.65 -33.78 -74.26
C ALA A 26 91.66 -34.53 -73.37
N LEU A 27 91.14 -35.10 -72.27
CA LEU A 27 91.30 -36.54 -72.02
C LEU A 27 90.21 -37.06 -71.07
N SER A 28 89.87 -38.31 -71.34
CA SER A 28 88.80 -39.18 -70.89
C SER A 28 88.71 -39.53 -69.39
N PHE A 29 87.46 -39.72 -68.96
CA PHE A 29 86.96 -40.70 -67.98
C PHE A 29 87.40 -40.57 -66.50
N GLY A 30 86.55 -39.87 -65.74
CA GLY A 30 85.90 -40.43 -64.54
C GLY A 30 86.78 -40.82 -63.35
N LEU A 31 87.23 -39.84 -62.58
CA LEU A 31 87.64 -40.04 -61.19
C LEU A 31 87.51 -38.74 -60.41
N ALA A 32 86.74 -38.74 -59.32
CA ALA A 32 87.03 -37.90 -58.18
C ALA A 32 86.32 -38.42 -56.92
N CYS A 33 87.13 -39.02 -56.05
CA CYS A 33 86.92 -38.98 -54.61
C CYS A 33 86.75 -37.52 -54.15
N THR A 34 85.99 -37.27 -53.09
CA THR A 34 86.50 -36.61 -51.89
C THR A 34 85.44 -36.57 -50.80
N SER A 35 85.95 -36.74 -49.60
CA SER A 35 85.32 -37.04 -48.32
C SER A 35 84.87 -35.78 -47.57
N THR A 36 84.22 -36.04 -46.42
CA THR A 36 83.62 -35.14 -45.41
C THR A 36 82.16 -34.80 -45.74
N THR A 37 81.17 -35.03 -44.88
CA THR A 37 81.06 -34.58 -43.48
C THR A 37 80.00 -35.37 -42.68
N ALA A 38 80.11 -35.24 -41.36
CA ALA A 38 79.02 -35.17 -40.37
C ALA A 38 78.36 -36.48 -39.89
N TYR A 39 78.52 -36.71 -38.58
CA TYR A 39 77.65 -37.53 -37.75
C TYR A 39 76.18 -37.06 -37.88
N ALA A 40 75.43 -37.66 -38.79
CA ALA A 40 73.97 -37.50 -38.83
C ALA A 40 73.33 -38.53 -37.89
N LYS A 41 72.94 -38.08 -36.69
CA LYS A 41 72.09 -38.86 -35.77
C LYS A 41 70.83 -39.26 -36.54
N LYS A 42 70.68 -40.56 -36.83
CA LYS A 42 69.59 -41.13 -37.63
C LYS A 42 68.24 -40.66 -37.07
N LYS A 43 67.59 -39.66 -37.69
CA LYS A 43 66.26 -39.17 -37.29
C LYS A 43 65.31 -40.36 -37.38
N ARG A 44 64.82 -40.82 -36.23
CA ARG A 44 63.84 -41.92 -36.11
C ARG A 44 62.61 -41.52 -36.93
N LYS A 45 62.23 -42.31 -37.93
CA LYS A 45 61.06 -42.03 -38.79
C LYS A 45 59.82 -42.07 -37.90
N VAL A 46 59.20 -40.92 -37.66
CA VAL A 46 57.98 -40.79 -36.85
C VAL A 46 56.82 -41.37 -37.65
N LYS A 47 56.13 -42.37 -37.10
CA LYS A 47 55.08 -43.14 -37.79
C LYS A 47 53.67 -42.62 -37.50
N TYR A 48 53.47 -41.99 -36.36
CA TYR A 48 52.17 -41.59 -35.82
C TYR A 48 52.11 -40.08 -35.55
N GLY A 49 50.91 -39.52 -35.50
CA GLY A 49 50.63 -38.25 -34.85
C GLY A 49 50.43 -38.43 -33.35
N GLN A 50 50.39 -37.35 -32.58
CA GLN A 50 50.13 -37.39 -31.13
C GLN A 50 49.00 -36.44 -30.74
N ILE A 51 48.06 -36.91 -29.92
CA ILE A 51 47.11 -36.03 -29.24
C ILE A 51 47.50 -35.92 -27.76
N GLU A 52 47.62 -34.68 -27.28
CA GLU A 52 47.93 -34.32 -25.90
C GLU A 52 46.64 -33.81 -25.23
N ILE A 53 46.10 -34.54 -24.25
CA ILE A 53 44.80 -34.25 -23.64
C ILE A 53 44.95 -33.94 -22.15
N THR A 54 44.35 -32.83 -21.71
CA THR A 54 44.27 -32.40 -20.31
C THR A 54 42.85 -31.92 -20.00
N THR A 55 42.35 -32.20 -18.79
CA THR A 55 41.08 -31.64 -18.31
C THR A 55 41.19 -31.12 -16.89
N ASN A 56 40.44 -30.07 -16.58
CA ASN A 56 40.29 -29.56 -15.22
C ASN A 56 38.80 -29.47 -14.85
N PRO A 57 38.30 -30.28 -13.89
CA PRO A 57 39.01 -31.37 -13.21
C PRO A 57 39.33 -32.56 -14.15
N GLY A 58 40.23 -33.43 -13.70
CA GLY A 58 40.51 -34.73 -14.34
C GLY A 58 39.40 -35.76 -14.07
N GLY A 59 39.53 -36.95 -14.65
CA GLY A 59 38.70 -38.12 -14.34
C GLY A 59 37.51 -38.36 -15.28
N PHE A 60 37.43 -37.67 -16.42
CA PHE A 60 36.31 -37.81 -17.35
C PHE A 60 36.53 -38.97 -18.33
N PRO A 61 35.53 -39.83 -18.62
CA PRO A 61 35.68 -40.87 -19.62
C PRO A 61 36.05 -40.32 -21.00
N LEU A 62 37.15 -40.82 -21.56
CA LEU A 62 37.70 -40.43 -22.85
C LEU A 62 37.48 -41.55 -23.87
N ARG A 63 37.03 -41.18 -25.07
CA ARG A 63 36.98 -42.06 -26.24
C ARG A 63 37.69 -41.41 -27.42
N ILE A 64 38.43 -42.20 -28.19
CA ILE A 64 38.99 -41.81 -29.48
C ILE A 64 38.43 -42.77 -30.53
N ASP A 65 37.83 -42.23 -31.59
CA ASP A 65 37.18 -43.01 -32.65
C ASP A 65 36.18 -44.05 -32.13
N GLY A 66 35.44 -43.68 -31.08
CA GLY A 66 34.48 -44.55 -30.39
C GLY A 66 35.10 -45.59 -29.45
N LYS A 67 36.43 -45.79 -29.45
CA LYS A 67 37.14 -46.72 -28.55
C LYS A 67 37.47 -46.05 -27.20
N PRO A 68 37.26 -46.74 -26.07
CA PRO A 68 37.55 -46.19 -24.75
C PRO A 68 39.06 -46.10 -24.50
N GLU A 69 39.53 -44.92 -24.10
CA GLU A 69 40.95 -44.60 -23.81
C GLU A 69 41.17 -44.27 -22.32
N GLY A 70 40.31 -44.81 -21.45
CA GLY A 70 40.32 -44.57 -20.01
C GLY A 70 39.76 -43.20 -19.63
N ASN A 71 40.28 -42.60 -18.56
CA ASN A 71 39.81 -41.31 -18.05
C ASN A 71 40.82 -40.19 -18.33
N THR A 72 40.36 -38.96 -18.53
CA THR A 72 41.20 -37.78 -18.63
C THR A 72 41.92 -37.50 -17.30
N SER A 73 42.98 -36.69 -17.34
CA SER A 73 43.73 -36.27 -16.16
C SER A 73 43.94 -34.75 -16.18
N THR A 74 44.29 -34.19 -15.02
CA THR A 74 44.83 -32.83 -14.91
C THR A 74 46.22 -32.72 -15.51
N ASP A 75 46.95 -33.84 -15.60
CA ASP A 75 48.24 -33.94 -16.27
C ASP A 75 48.10 -34.31 -17.75
N VAL A 76 49.09 -33.95 -18.57
CA VAL A 76 49.09 -34.20 -20.02
C VAL A 76 49.10 -35.70 -20.30
N ARG A 77 48.04 -36.21 -20.93
CA ARG A 77 47.99 -37.55 -21.51
C ARG A 77 48.34 -37.51 -22.98
N VAL A 78 49.31 -38.33 -23.41
CA VAL A 78 49.73 -38.44 -24.81
C VAL A 78 49.23 -39.75 -25.41
N ILE A 79 48.53 -39.68 -26.54
CA ILE A 79 48.04 -40.85 -27.28
C ILE A 79 48.56 -40.75 -28.72
N GLU A 80 49.18 -41.83 -29.21
CA GLU A 80 49.65 -41.92 -30.59
C GLU A 80 48.53 -42.37 -31.52
N LEU A 81 48.32 -41.66 -32.63
CA LEU A 81 47.26 -41.92 -33.60
C LEU A 81 47.82 -42.11 -35.00
N GLU A 82 47.15 -42.96 -35.78
CA GLU A 82 47.45 -43.08 -37.20
C GLU A 82 47.21 -41.75 -37.93
N PRO A 83 47.87 -41.50 -39.07
CA PRO A 83 47.57 -40.31 -39.85
C PRO A 83 46.20 -40.43 -40.49
N GLY A 84 45.36 -39.42 -40.33
CA GLY A 84 44.00 -39.42 -40.88
C GLY A 84 43.03 -38.63 -40.03
N HIS A 85 41.75 -38.85 -40.29
CA HIS A 85 40.64 -38.23 -39.57
C HIS A 85 40.31 -39.02 -38.31
N HIS A 86 40.21 -38.32 -37.19
CA HIS A 86 39.90 -38.87 -35.88
C HIS A 86 38.83 -38.03 -35.17
N ASN A 87 38.18 -38.66 -34.21
CA ASN A 87 37.25 -38.00 -33.31
C ASN A 87 37.67 -38.20 -31.85
N VAL A 88 37.66 -37.14 -31.06
CA VAL A 88 37.82 -37.20 -29.61
C VAL A 88 36.51 -36.86 -28.92
N GLU A 89 36.16 -37.67 -27.94
CA GLU A 89 34.97 -37.50 -27.13
C GLU A 89 35.32 -37.60 -25.63
N ILE A 90 34.87 -36.61 -24.87
CA ILE A 90 34.98 -36.58 -23.41
C ILE A 90 33.59 -36.48 -22.81
N THR A 91 33.23 -37.44 -21.96
CA THR A 91 31.94 -37.43 -21.24
C THR A 91 32.07 -36.57 -19.98
N LEU A 92 31.33 -35.47 -19.91
CA LEU A 92 31.35 -34.52 -18.80
C LEU A 92 30.47 -35.01 -17.63
N PRO A 93 30.72 -34.55 -16.39
CA PRO A 93 29.97 -34.98 -15.20
C PRO A 93 28.45 -34.78 -15.25
N ASN A 94 27.96 -33.85 -16.07
CA ASN A 94 26.53 -33.59 -16.26
C ASN A 94 25.87 -34.51 -17.32
N GLY A 95 26.57 -35.53 -17.80
CA GLY A 95 26.11 -36.42 -18.88
C GLY A 95 26.23 -35.83 -20.29
N GLY A 96 26.68 -34.56 -20.41
CA GLY A 96 27.01 -33.95 -21.69
C GLY A 96 28.27 -34.55 -22.30
N ARG A 97 28.41 -34.45 -23.62
CA ARG A 97 29.60 -34.92 -24.35
C ARG A 97 30.29 -33.74 -25.01
N TRP A 98 31.58 -33.59 -24.78
CA TRP A 98 32.44 -32.71 -25.56
C TRP A 98 33.05 -33.53 -26.68
N VAL A 99 32.71 -33.20 -27.94
CA VAL A 99 33.12 -33.96 -29.12
C VAL A 99 33.86 -33.03 -30.07
N ARG A 100 34.96 -33.51 -30.64
CA ARG A 100 35.71 -32.78 -31.66
C ARG A 100 36.31 -33.72 -32.69
N ASP A 101 36.02 -33.44 -33.96
CA ASP A 101 36.69 -34.05 -35.10
C ASP A 101 37.98 -33.30 -35.45
N PHE A 102 39.01 -34.04 -35.87
CA PHE A 102 40.29 -33.47 -36.28
C PHE A 102 41.03 -34.39 -37.24
N GLU A 103 41.91 -33.80 -38.06
CA GLU A 103 42.89 -34.56 -38.84
C GLU A 103 44.27 -34.45 -38.21
N ILE A 104 45.03 -35.55 -38.20
CA ILE A 104 46.40 -35.56 -37.70
C ILE A 104 47.36 -36.20 -38.70
N GLU A 105 48.51 -35.57 -38.91
CA GLU A 105 49.59 -36.09 -39.77
C GLU A 105 50.71 -36.73 -38.95
N ARG A 106 51.55 -37.54 -39.61
CA ARG A 106 52.75 -38.13 -38.98
C ARG A 106 53.65 -37.06 -38.38
N GLY A 107 53.98 -37.21 -37.10
CA GLY A 107 54.86 -36.28 -36.38
C GLY A 107 54.25 -34.92 -36.03
N ARG A 108 52.96 -34.70 -36.30
CA ARG A 108 52.21 -33.56 -35.79
C ARG A 108 51.61 -33.88 -34.43
N LYS A 109 51.42 -32.84 -33.62
CA LYS A 109 50.76 -32.93 -32.33
C LYS A 109 49.55 -32.01 -32.24
N LEU A 110 48.46 -32.50 -31.67
CA LEU A 110 47.25 -31.74 -31.37
C LEU A 110 47.07 -31.66 -29.85
N CYS A 111 46.93 -30.46 -29.31
CA CYS A 111 46.70 -30.27 -27.87
C CYS A 111 45.22 -29.98 -27.62
N VAL A 112 44.62 -30.71 -26.69
CA VAL A 112 43.23 -30.55 -26.23
C VAL A 112 43.25 -30.27 -24.74
N ASN A 113 42.74 -29.10 -24.35
CA ASN A 113 42.56 -28.71 -22.96
C ASN A 113 41.07 -28.40 -22.72
N VAL A 114 40.43 -29.13 -21.80
CA VAL A 114 39.03 -28.91 -21.44
C VAL A 114 38.92 -28.48 -19.97
N ASN A 115 38.54 -27.22 -19.74
CA ASN A 115 38.26 -26.70 -18.41
C ASN A 115 36.75 -26.73 -18.14
N TYR A 116 36.29 -27.70 -17.35
CA TYR A 116 34.89 -27.88 -16.99
C TYR A 116 34.54 -27.07 -15.74
N HIS A 117 33.76 -26.01 -15.94
CA HIS A 117 33.19 -25.19 -14.87
C HIS A 117 31.68 -25.44 -14.81
N PRO A 118 31.17 -26.29 -13.90
CA PRO A 118 29.73 -26.47 -13.76
C PRO A 118 29.12 -25.15 -13.27
N LYS A 119 28.22 -24.56 -14.07
CA LYS A 119 27.37 -23.47 -13.59
C LYS A 119 26.42 -24.05 -12.54
N LYS A 120 26.66 -23.75 -11.26
CA LYS A 120 25.72 -24.06 -10.19
C LYS A 120 24.50 -23.15 -10.34
N TYR A 121 23.38 -23.71 -10.77
CA TYR A 121 22.09 -23.04 -10.67
C TYR A 121 21.41 -23.55 -9.39
N THR A 122 21.43 -22.75 -8.34
CA THR A 122 20.54 -22.97 -7.19
C THR A 122 19.15 -22.52 -7.61
N VAL A 123 18.31 -23.46 -8.05
CA VAL A 123 16.88 -23.22 -8.15
C VAL A 123 16.34 -23.34 -6.73
N THR A 124 16.36 -22.23 -5.98
CA THR A 124 15.43 -22.05 -4.87
C THR A 124 14.04 -22.12 -5.50
N LYS A 125 13.28 -23.16 -5.18
CA LYS A 125 11.87 -23.24 -5.54
C LYS A 125 11.23 -21.96 -5.00
N SER A 126 10.93 -21.01 -5.87
CA SER A 126 10.42 -19.70 -5.48
C SER A 126 9.16 -19.93 -4.62
N PRO A 127 9.04 -19.31 -3.43
CA PRO A 127 7.87 -19.46 -2.56
C PRO A 127 6.61 -18.79 -3.13
N CYS A 128 6.67 -18.32 -4.38
CA CYS A 128 5.64 -17.55 -5.05
C CYS A 128 4.94 -18.36 -6.15
N PRO A 129 3.64 -18.09 -6.42
CA PRO A 129 2.76 -17.18 -5.69
C PRO A 129 2.37 -17.73 -4.30
N TYR A 130 2.04 -16.84 -3.37
CA TYR A 130 1.58 -17.17 -2.02
C TYR A 130 0.21 -16.52 -1.73
N PRO A 131 -0.66 -17.14 -0.92
CA PRO A 131 -1.97 -16.58 -0.65
C PRO A 131 -1.89 -15.38 0.32
N VAL A 132 -2.66 -14.34 0.02
CA VAL A 132 -2.86 -13.16 0.88
C VAL A 132 -4.35 -13.00 1.12
N ASN A 133 -4.76 -13.10 2.37
CA ASN A 133 -6.13 -12.81 2.80
C ASN A 133 -6.17 -11.46 3.51
N LEU A 134 -7.24 -10.71 3.30
CA LEU A 134 -7.44 -9.42 3.95
C LEU A 134 -8.76 -9.42 4.70
N SER A 135 -8.72 -9.01 5.96
CA SER A 135 -9.88 -8.99 6.86
C SER A 135 -10.11 -7.59 7.42
N ALA A 136 -11.39 -7.25 7.58
CA ALA A 136 -11.87 -6.03 8.22
C ALA A 136 -13.32 -6.24 8.70
N PRO A 137 -13.81 -5.42 9.64
CA PRO A 137 -15.24 -5.38 9.96
C PRO A 137 -16.08 -5.11 8.71
N ALA A 138 -17.23 -5.77 8.58
CA ALA A 138 -18.14 -5.53 7.45
C ALA A 138 -18.76 -4.12 7.50
N THR A 139 -19.06 -3.65 8.71
CA THR A 139 -19.72 -2.36 8.95
C THR A 139 -19.15 -1.70 10.21
N VAL A 140 -19.02 -0.38 10.21
CA VAL A 140 -18.69 0.47 11.37
C VAL A 140 -19.55 1.74 11.36
N ASN A 141 -19.60 2.51 12.45
CA ASN A 141 -20.24 3.83 12.44
C ASN A 141 -19.27 4.89 11.94
N ASP A 142 -19.82 5.98 11.41
CA ASP A 142 -19.05 7.18 11.08
C ASP A 142 -18.26 7.69 12.30
N GLY A 143 -16.94 7.87 12.10
CA GLY A 143 -15.99 8.27 13.13
C GLY A 143 -15.32 7.11 13.89
N ASP A 144 -15.73 5.86 13.66
CA ASP A 144 -15.04 4.70 14.23
C ASP A 144 -13.71 4.45 13.50
N LEU A 145 -12.74 3.87 14.22
CA LEU A 145 -11.48 3.42 13.62
C LEU A 145 -11.64 2.01 13.03
N ILE A 146 -11.25 1.83 11.77
CA ILE A 146 -11.29 0.55 11.06
C ILE A 146 -9.90 -0.08 11.09
N THR A 147 -9.81 -1.34 11.50
CA THR A 147 -8.57 -2.12 11.42
C THR A 147 -8.64 -3.10 10.27
N PHE A 148 -7.74 -2.95 9.30
CA PHE A 148 -7.53 -3.94 8.23
C PHE A 148 -6.32 -4.79 8.60
N THR A 149 -6.46 -6.11 8.55
CA THR A 149 -5.38 -7.04 8.86
C THR A 149 -5.20 -8.04 7.73
N SER A 150 -3.97 -8.20 7.28
CA SER A 150 -3.58 -9.23 6.32
C SER A 150 -3.09 -10.49 7.00
N ASP A 151 -3.52 -11.64 6.48
CA ASP A 151 -2.97 -12.95 6.80
C ASP A 151 -2.27 -13.49 5.54
N VAL A 152 -0.97 -13.76 5.65
CA VAL A 152 -0.11 -14.10 4.52
C VAL A 152 0.64 -15.40 4.80
N ALA A 153 0.37 -16.45 4.02
CA ALA A 153 1.09 -17.72 4.15
C ALA A 153 2.34 -17.71 3.25
N TYR A 154 3.39 -17.03 3.70
CA TYR A 154 4.67 -16.91 2.98
C TYR A 154 5.72 -17.89 3.53
N GLY A 155 6.27 -18.73 2.64
CA GLY A 155 7.27 -19.75 2.99
C GLY A 155 8.73 -19.33 2.74
N GLY A 156 8.98 -18.07 2.39
CA GLY A 156 10.34 -17.55 2.18
C GLY A 156 11.03 -17.10 3.47
N SER A 157 12.32 -16.82 3.38
CA SER A 157 13.15 -16.42 4.54
C SER A 157 13.25 -14.91 4.78
N GLY A 158 12.78 -14.09 3.84
CA GLY A 158 12.80 -12.62 3.93
C GLY A 158 11.51 -12.04 4.54
N ALA A 159 11.58 -10.79 4.98
CA ALA A 159 10.38 -10.03 5.37
C ALA A 159 9.65 -9.51 4.11
N LEU A 160 8.32 -9.46 4.17
CA LEU A 160 7.49 -8.91 3.11
C LEU A 160 7.38 -7.38 3.22
N ASN A 161 7.31 -6.73 2.07
CA ASN A 161 6.99 -5.32 1.92
C ASN A 161 5.49 -5.15 1.70
N TYR A 162 4.84 -4.32 2.53
CA TYR A 162 3.40 -4.07 2.48
C TYR A 162 3.13 -2.67 1.93
N THR A 163 2.41 -2.58 0.81
CA THR A 163 1.98 -1.30 0.24
C THR A 163 0.47 -1.22 0.27
N TRP A 164 -0.05 -0.21 0.98
CA TRP A 164 -1.48 0.00 1.17
C TRP A 164 -2.01 1.16 0.33
N THR A 165 -3.17 0.93 -0.28
CA THR A 165 -3.96 1.97 -0.96
C THR A 165 -5.37 1.96 -0.40
N ILE A 166 -5.88 3.13 0.00
CA ILE A 166 -7.23 3.31 0.55
C ILE A 166 -8.08 4.14 -0.42
N THR A 167 -9.33 3.73 -0.58
CA THR A 167 -10.38 4.46 -1.30
C THR A 167 -11.61 4.60 -0.40
N PRO A 168 -12.31 5.74 -0.36
CA PRO A 168 -12.02 7.00 -1.07
C PRO A 168 -10.79 7.73 -0.53
N SER A 169 -10.25 8.69 -1.28
CA SER A 169 -9.06 9.47 -0.88
C SER A 169 -9.23 10.31 0.39
N GLN A 170 -10.48 10.53 0.81
CA GLN A 170 -10.82 11.19 2.07
C GLN A 170 -10.54 10.29 3.29
N ALA A 171 -10.53 8.95 3.12
CA ALA A 171 -10.18 8.03 4.18
C ALA A 171 -8.66 8.02 4.40
N ARG A 172 -8.24 8.08 5.66
CA ARG A 172 -6.84 8.26 6.04
C ARG A 172 -6.32 7.09 6.86
N ILE A 173 -5.18 6.54 6.46
CA ILE A 173 -4.41 5.62 7.31
C ILE A 173 -3.84 6.42 8.48
N VAL A 174 -4.25 6.10 9.71
CA VAL A 174 -3.75 6.75 10.92
C VAL A 174 -2.49 6.07 11.46
N SER A 175 -2.33 4.77 11.24
CA SER A 175 -1.18 4.00 11.71
C SER A 175 -1.00 2.68 10.93
N GLY A 176 0.18 2.08 11.06
CA GLY A 176 0.50 0.74 10.52
C GLY A 176 0.91 0.70 9.05
N ALA A 177 1.11 1.86 8.40
CA ALA A 177 1.59 1.90 7.02
C ALA A 177 2.92 1.14 6.87
N GLY A 178 3.03 0.30 5.84
CA GLY A 178 4.20 -0.58 5.65
C GLY A 178 4.16 -1.90 6.45
N THR A 179 3.09 -2.16 7.21
CA THR A 179 2.96 -3.37 8.04
C THR A 179 1.77 -4.25 7.61
N PRO A 180 1.63 -5.48 8.14
CA PRO A 180 0.50 -6.37 7.85
C PRO A 180 -0.86 -5.85 8.33
N THR A 181 -0.88 -4.84 9.20
CA THR A 181 -2.10 -4.29 9.78
C THR A 181 -2.09 -2.77 9.69
N ILE A 182 -3.19 -2.18 9.24
CA ILE A 182 -3.38 -0.73 9.25
C ILE A 182 -4.64 -0.35 10.01
N THR A 183 -4.61 0.85 10.60
CA THR A 183 -5.80 1.49 11.15
C THR A 183 -6.17 2.68 10.28
N VAL A 184 -7.45 2.82 9.95
CA VAL A 184 -8.02 3.84 9.07
C VAL A 184 -9.10 4.61 9.81
N ASP A 185 -9.07 5.93 9.70
CA ASP A 185 -10.11 6.82 10.23
C ASP A 185 -11.26 6.95 9.23
N SER A 186 -12.49 6.74 9.71
CA SER A 186 -13.72 6.81 8.92
C SER A 186 -14.51 8.11 9.10
N THR A 187 -13.99 9.08 9.86
CA THR A 187 -14.68 10.34 10.19
C THR A 187 -15.14 11.10 8.95
N GLY A 188 -16.43 11.43 8.91
CA GLY A 188 -17.08 12.16 7.81
C GLY A 188 -17.38 11.30 6.58
N LEU A 189 -17.22 9.98 6.69
CA LEU A 189 -17.43 9.03 5.58
C LEU A 189 -18.70 8.21 5.75
N GLY A 190 -19.60 8.61 6.64
CA GLY A 190 -20.91 8.01 6.76
C GLY A 190 -21.61 7.85 5.41
N GLY A 191 -22.13 6.65 5.15
CA GLY A 191 -22.85 6.28 3.93
C GLY A 191 -21.93 5.86 2.80
N GLN A 192 -20.61 5.91 2.99
CA GLN A 192 -19.62 5.49 2.01
C GLN A 192 -19.08 4.09 2.32
N ARG A 193 -18.39 3.53 1.33
CA ARG A 193 -17.68 2.25 1.46
C ARG A 193 -16.18 2.50 1.38
N ILE A 194 -15.48 2.20 2.47
CA ILE A 194 -14.01 2.25 2.51
C ILE A 194 -13.46 0.92 2.02
N THR A 195 -12.51 0.96 1.09
CA THR A 195 -11.84 -0.22 0.55
C THR A 195 -10.34 -0.08 0.71
N ALA A 196 -9.73 -1.05 1.39
CA ALA A 196 -8.29 -1.18 1.47
C ALA A 196 -7.81 -2.19 0.44
N THR A 197 -6.84 -1.79 -0.37
CA THR A 197 -6.07 -2.66 -1.25
C THR A 197 -4.68 -2.82 -0.64
N LEU A 198 -4.26 -4.07 -0.45
CA LEU A 198 -2.90 -4.41 -0.06
C LEU A 198 -2.16 -5.02 -1.24
N VAL A 199 -0.90 -4.61 -1.42
CA VAL A 199 0.10 -5.30 -2.22
C VAL A 199 1.21 -5.80 -1.28
N ALA A 200 1.39 -7.11 -1.21
CA ALA A 200 2.50 -7.76 -0.50
C ALA A 200 3.55 -8.21 -1.54
N ASP A 201 4.81 -7.84 -1.32
CA ASP A 201 5.94 -8.10 -2.23
C ASP A 201 7.13 -8.60 -1.42
N ASP A 202 7.85 -9.62 -1.89
CA ASP A 202 9.01 -10.17 -1.17
C ASP A 202 10.34 -9.45 -1.49
N GLY A 203 10.31 -8.42 -2.33
CA GLY A 203 11.47 -7.62 -2.72
C GLY A 203 12.35 -8.26 -3.79
N SER A 204 12.00 -9.44 -4.31
CA SER A 204 12.76 -10.11 -5.38
C SER A 204 12.66 -9.41 -6.73
N GLY A 205 11.62 -8.60 -6.94
CA GLY A 205 11.29 -8.01 -8.24
C GLY A 205 10.59 -8.98 -9.21
N ASP A 206 10.35 -10.24 -8.80
CA ASP A 206 9.55 -11.19 -9.57
C ASP A 206 8.06 -10.79 -9.51
N PRO A 207 7.39 -10.55 -10.66
CA PRO A 207 5.96 -10.25 -10.69
C PRO A 207 5.08 -11.31 -10.02
N LEU A 208 5.50 -12.58 -9.98
CA LEU A 208 4.78 -13.65 -9.30
C LEU A 208 4.87 -13.55 -7.77
N CYS A 209 5.85 -12.81 -7.24
CA CYS A 209 6.00 -12.57 -5.80
C CYS A 209 5.26 -11.31 -5.32
N ARG A 210 4.57 -10.62 -6.22
CA ARG A 210 3.71 -9.48 -5.91
C ARG A 210 2.24 -9.90 -5.84
N GLN A 211 1.76 -10.09 -4.63
CA GLN A 211 0.40 -10.57 -4.36
C GLN A 211 -0.51 -9.41 -3.95
N ARG A 212 -1.76 -9.41 -4.43
CA ARG A 212 -2.73 -8.34 -4.20
C ARG A 212 -3.99 -8.90 -3.54
N ALA A 213 -4.46 -8.22 -2.49
CA ALA A 213 -5.72 -8.52 -1.82
C ALA A 213 -6.49 -7.24 -1.52
N GLN A 214 -7.80 -7.37 -1.28
CA GLN A 214 -8.65 -6.23 -0.92
C GLN A 214 -9.74 -6.64 0.06
N ALA A 215 -10.17 -5.69 0.88
CA ALA A 215 -11.27 -5.82 1.82
C ALA A 215 -11.98 -4.47 1.91
N SER A 216 -13.28 -4.51 2.21
CA SER A 216 -14.11 -3.32 2.29
C SER A 216 -14.94 -3.32 3.57
N THR A 217 -15.18 -2.12 4.08
CA THR A 217 -16.04 -1.84 5.22
C THR A 217 -17.05 -0.76 4.83
N ASN A 218 -18.32 -1.00 5.12
CA ASN A 218 -19.37 0.01 4.96
C ASN A 218 -19.42 0.91 6.20
N VAL A 219 -19.50 2.23 6.02
CA VAL A 219 -19.60 3.18 7.12
C VAL A 219 -21.07 3.60 7.26
N THR A 220 -21.68 3.30 8.39
CA THR A 220 -23.05 3.70 8.69
C THR A 220 -23.06 5.16 9.14
N LEU A 221 -23.91 5.98 8.50
CA LEU A 221 -24.17 7.35 8.94
C LEU A 221 -24.67 7.34 10.38
N LYS A 222 -23.97 8.08 11.25
CA LYS A 222 -24.48 8.37 12.58
C LYS A 222 -25.52 9.47 12.48
N ILE A 223 -26.79 9.08 12.37
CA ILE A 223 -27.91 10.03 12.46
C ILE A 223 -28.03 10.40 13.93
N VAL A 224 -27.47 11.55 14.32
CA VAL A 224 -27.71 12.12 15.65
C VAL A 224 -29.18 12.60 15.64
N PRO A 225 -30.04 12.08 16.54
CA PRO A 225 -31.41 12.56 16.61
C PRO A 225 -31.41 14.07 16.87
N PRO A 226 -32.36 14.83 16.30
CA PRO A 226 -32.43 16.25 16.56
C PRO A 226 -32.57 16.47 18.07
N PRO A 227 -31.90 17.49 18.63
CA PRO A 227 -32.05 17.82 20.03
C PRO A 227 -33.52 18.11 20.36
N GLU A 228 -33.99 17.61 21.50
CA GLU A 228 -35.37 17.82 21.96
C GLU A 228 -35.39 18.64 23.24
N CYS A 229 -36.45 19.45 23.40
CA CYS A 229 -36.69 20.14 24.66
C CYS A 229 -37.16 19.14 25.72
N LYS A 230 -36.61 19.25 26.93
CA LYS A 230 -37.00 18.43 28.07
C LYS A 230 -37.91 19.23 29.00
N GLN A 231 -39.01 18.63 29.46
CA GLN A 231 -39.82 19.23 30.51
C GLN A 231 -39.02 19.27 31.82
N PHE A 232 -38.89 20.46 32.37
CA PHE A 232 -38.15 20.69 33.61
C PHE A 232 -39.07 20.66 34.83
N ASP A 233 -40.17 21.40 34.77
CA ASP A 233 -41.18 21.44 35.84
C ASP A 233 -42.55 21.80 35.26
N GLN A 234 -43.60 21.48 36.01
CA GLN A 234 -44.96 21.95 35.74
C GLN A 234 -45.76 22.02 37.04
N PHE A 235 -46.47 23.13 37.26
CA PHE A 235 -47.16 23.34 38.52
C PHE A 235 -48.30 24.36 38.42
N PRO A 236 -49.35 24.21 39.25
CA PRO A 236 -50.33 25.26 39.45
C PRO A 236 -49.72 26.41 40.27
N VAL A 237 -50.11 27.64 39.96
CA VAL A 237 -49.66 28.83 40.69
C VAL A 237 -50.52 29.01 41.94
N ILE A 238 -50.02 28.53 43.08
CA ILE A 238 -50.74 28.59 44.36
C ILE A 238 -50.24 29.75 45.22
N SER A 239 -48.92 29.85 45.40
CA SER A 239 -48.30 30.91 46.19
C SER A 239 -47.06 31.46 45.48
N PHE A 240 -46.73 32.72 45.74
CA PHE A 240 -45.57 33.34 45.12
C PHE A 240 -44.24 32.79 45.67
N ASP A 241 -44.21 32.36 46.93
CA ASP A 241 -43.00 31.77 47.52
C ASP A 241 -42.67 30.38 46.93
N ASP A 242 -43.68 29.56 46.64
CA ASP A 242 -43.50 28.28 45.93
C ASP A 242 -42.99 28.50 44.50
N GLU A 243 -43.55 29.46 43.78
CA GLU A 243 -43.09 29.81 42.43
C GLU A 243 -41.62 30.24 42.44
N LYS A 244 -41.21 31.13 43.37
CA LYS A 244 -39.80 31.56 43.49
C LYS A 244 -38.86 30.38 43.72
N ALA A 245 -39.20 29.46 44.62
CA ALA A 245 -38.37 28.29 44.89
C ALA A 245 -38.19 27.39 43.65
N ARG A 246 -39.23 27.26 42.82
CA ARG A 246 -39.14 26.51 41.55
C ARG A 246 -38.32 27.24 40.49
N LEU A 247 -38.48 28.56 40.40
CA LEU A 247 -37.67 29.40 39.52
C LEU A 247 -36.20 29.47 39.95
N ASP A 248 -35.90 29.33 41.24
CA ASP A 248 -34.53 29.18 41.75
C ASP A 248 -33.88 27.90 41.20
N ASN A 249 -34.61 26.78 41.21
CA ASN A 249 -34.13 25.53 40.61
C ASN A 249 -33.90 25.68 39.10
N LEU A 250 -34.78 26.39 38.39
CA LEU A 250 -34.57 26.70 36.97
C LEU A 250 -33.31 27.54 36.76
N ALA A 251 -33.08 28.56 37.59
CA ALA A 251 -31.90 29.40 37.49
C ALA A 251 -30.60 28.59 37.68
N ILE A 252 -30.57 27.65 38.63
CA ILE A 252 -29.44 26.72 38.84
C ILE A 252 -29.21 25.85 37.60
N GLU A 253 -30.29 25.29 37.04
CA GLU A 253 -30.17 24.44 35.85
C GLU A 253 -29.66 25.21 34.63
N LEU A 254 -30.11 26.45 34.43
CA LEU A 254 -29.59 27.31 33.36
C LEU A 254 -28.13 27.72 33.58
N GLN A 255 -27.64 27.79 34.82
CA GLN A 255 -26.22 28.00 35.11
C GLN A 255 -25.38 26.77 34.75
N ASN A 256 -25.88 25.57 35.02
CA ASN A 256 -25.21 24.31 34.66
C ASN A 256 -25.22 24.01 33.16
N SER A 257 -26.21 24.54 32.44
CA SER A 257 -26.42 24.31 31.01
C SER A 257 -26.31 25.64 30.24
N PRO A 258 -25.11 26.21 30.01
CA PRO A 258 -24.92 27.59 29.54
C PRO A 258 -25.52 27.87 28.14
N ASP A 259 -25.58 26.86 27.29
CA ASP A 259 -26.10 26.98 25.93
C ASP A 259 -27.62 26.72 25.82
N ALA A 260 -28.25 26.29 26.91
CA ALA A 260 -29.69 25.99 26.91
C ALA A 260 -30.55 27.24 27.08
N GLN A 261 -31.76 27.20 26.53
CA GLN A 261 -32.79 28.22 26.70
C GLN A 261 -33.96 27.65 27.49
N ALA A 262 -34.51 28.44 28.43
CA ALA A 262 -35.76 28.12 29.11
C ALA A 262 -36.96 28.60 28.29
N TYR A 263 -37.92 27.71 28.06
CA TYR A 263 -39.24 28.04 27.55
C TYR A 263 -40.26 27.87 28.67
N ILE A 264 -40.91 28.96 29.05
CA ILE A 264 -41.89 28.99 30.13
C ILE A 264 -43.25 29.30 29.51
N ILE A 265 -44.23 28.42 29.70
CA ILE A 265 -45.59 28.62 29.19
C ILE A 265 -46.50 28.87 30.38
N VAL A 266 -47.17 30.02 30.36
CA VAL A 266 -48.01 30.48 31.46
C VAL A 266 -49.46 30.49 31.02
N TYR A 267 -50.31 29.78 31.74
CA TYR A 267 -51.75 29.69 31.50
C TYR A 267 -52.51 30.42 32.60
N ALA A 268 -53.56 31.15 32.21
CA ALA A 268 -54.52 31.72 33.14
C ALA A 268 -55.59 30.70 33.52
N GLY A 269 -56.00 30.71 34.78
CA GLY A 269 -57.11 29.90 35.28
C GLY A 269 -58.47 30.37 34.76
N ARG A 270 -59.44 29.45 34.76
CA ARG A 270 -60.82 29.70 34.31
C ARG A 270 -61.44 30.93 34.97
N THR A 271 -61.22 31.10 36.28
CA THR A 271 -61.80 32.21 37.07
C THR A 271 -60.82 33.35 37.33
N SER A 272 -59.64 33.28 36.73
CA SER A 272 -58.59 34.28 36.90
C SER A 272 -58.96 35.60 36.26
N ARG A 273 -58.38 36.70 36.76
CA ARG A 273 -58.67 38.03 36.22
C ARG A 273 -58.21 38.13 34.77
N SER A 274 -58.83 39.03 34.02
CA SER A 274 -58.32 39.38 32.69
C SER A 274 -56.87 39.89 32.80
N GLY A 275 -55.99 39.43 31.92
CA GLY A 275 -54.56 39.76 31.96
C GLY A 275 -53.75 39.01 33.04
N GLN A 276 -54.32 38.01 33.71
CA GLN A 276 -53.60 37.25 34.74
C GLN A 276 -52.33 36.58 34.19
N ALA A 277 -52.41 35.92 33.04
CA ALA A 277 -51.24 35.29 32.42
C ALA A 277 -50.14 36.33 32.14
N ASP A 278 -50.47 37.50 31.60
CA ASP A 278 -49.48 38.55 31.32
C ASP A 278 -48.86 39.12 32.60
N MET A 279 -49.64 39.23 33.68
CA MET A 279 -49.13 39.61 35.00
C MET A 279 -48.15 38.58 35.54
N LEU A 280 -48.49 37.28 35.45
CA LEU A 280 -47.61 36.18 35.84
C LEU A 280 -46.32 36.16 35.00
N ILE A 281 -46.42 36.35 33.68
CA ILE A 281 -45.26 36.46 32.78
C ILE A 281 -44.31 37.56 33.22
N ARG A 282 -44.83 38.77 33.52
CA ARG A 282 -44.01 39.89 34.00
C ARG A 282 -43.33 39.57 35.32
N ARG A 283 -44.04 38.93 36.24
CA ARG A 283 -43.52 38.53 37.55
C ARG A 283 -42.41 37.49 37.42
N THR A 284 -42.61 36.45 36.63
CA THR A 284 -41.61 35.43 36.34
C THR A 284 -40.37 36.02 35.66
N THR A 285 -40.58 36.94 34.71
CA THR A 285 -39.49 37.66 34.03
C THR A 285 -38.66 38.48 35.01
N ASP A 286 -39.31 39.28 35.86
CA ASP A 286 -38.60 40.10 36.85
C ASP A 286 -37.79 39.24 37.82
N TYR A 287 -38.36 38.12 38.29
CA TYR A 287 -37.64 37.24 39.19
C TYR A 287 -36.40 36.61 38.55
N LEU A 288 -36.54 36.03 37.35
CA LEU A 288 -35.42 35.35 36.68
C LEU A 288 -34.36 36.32 36.16
N VAL A 289 -34.77 37.44 35.55
CA VAL A 289 -33.84 38.37 34.90
C VAL A 289 -33.29 39.37 35.91
N THR A 290 -34.16 40.07 36.65
CA THR A 290 -33.74 41.15 37.56
C THR A 290 -33.13 40.58 38.84
N GLN A 291 -33.76 39.58 39.46
CA GLN A 291 -33.34 39.10 40.78
C GLN A 291 -32.31 37.97 40.71
N ARG A 292 -32.47 37.01 39.78
CA ARG A 292 -31.54 35.88 39.59
C ARG A 292 -30.44 36.15 38.55
N GLY A 293 -30.51 37.25 37.81
CA GLY A 293 -29.47 37.68 36.89
C GLY A 293 -29.31 36.79 35.65
N ILE A 294 -30.35 36.04 35.28
CA ILE A 294 -30.33 35.22 34.06
C ILE A 294 -30.45 36.14 32.84
N ASP A 295 -29.61 35.92 31.83
CA ASP A 295 -29.69 36.65 30.56
C ASP A 295 -31.08 36.48 29.94
N SER A 296 -31.76 37.59 29.67
CA SER A 296 -33.12 37.58 29.10
C SER A 296 -33.19 36.84 27.77
N ARG A 297 -32.10 36.77 27.00
CA ARG A 297 -32.04 36.01 25.73
C ARG A 297 -32.19 34.50 25.94
N ARG A 298 -31.90 34.02 27.16
CA ARG A 298 -32.01 32.61 27.54
C ARG A 298 -33.38 32.24 28.11
N ILE A 299 -34.34 33.16 28.11
CA ILE A 299 -35.69 32.94 28.61
C ILE A 299 -36.70 33.38 27.55
N THR A 300 -37.54 32.45 27.11
CA THR A 300 -38.74 32.74 26.31
C THR A 300 -39.96 32.39 27.12
N ILE A 301 -40.83 33.38 27.38
CA ILE A 301 -42.08 33.15 28.10
C ILE A 301 -43.26 33.36 27.15
N LEU A 302 -44.14 32.37 27.06
CA LEU A 302 -45.32 32.35 26.19
C LEU A 302 -46.59 32.42 27.03
N ASN A 303 -47.56 33.23 26.59
CA ASN A 303 -48.93 33.14 27.09
C ASN A 303 -49.59 31.92 26.44
N GLY A 304 -49.89 30.91 27.26
CA GLY A 304 -50.43 29.64 26.80
C GLY A 304 -51.95 29.60 26.65
N GLY A 305 -52.65 30.68 26.98
CA GLY A 305 -54.11 30.72 27.01
C GLY A 305 -54.67 30.31 28.37
N TYR A 306 -55.72 29.48 28.36
CA TYR A 306 -56.49 29.16 29.56
C TYR A 306 -56.44 27.68 29.94
N ARG A 307 -56.39 27.43 31.25
CA ARG A 307 -56.58 26.13 31.91
C ARG A 307 -57.51 26.28 33.10
N ASP A 308 -57.84 25.20 33.80
CA ASP A 308 -58.76 25.27 34.95
C ASP A 308 -58.22 26.12 36.12
N SER A 309 -56.90 26.18 36.28
CA SER A 309 -56.21 27.03 37.26
C SER A 309 -55.02 27.75 36.61
N ASP A 310 -54.52 28.80 37.27
CA ASP A 310 -53.25 29.42 36.86
C ASP A 310 -52.16 28.35 36.91
N PHE A 311 -51.43 28.17 35.81
CA PHE A 311 -50.52 27.04 35.65
C PHE A 311 -49.29 27.43 34.86
N ILE A 312 -48.13 26.90 35.22
CA ILE A 312 -46.86 27.15 34.55
C ILE A 312 -46.26 25.82 34.11
N GLU A 313 -45.77 25.77 32.88
CA GLU A 313 -44.92 24.70 32.35
C GLU A 313 -43.55 25.26 32.02
N ILE A 314 -42.49 24.57 32.42
CA ILE A 314 -41.11 24.97 32.19
C ILE A 314 -40.43 23.88 31.39
N TRP A 315 -39.78 24.28 30.30
CA TRP A 315 -39.03 23.43 29.40
C TRP A 315 -37.62 23.97 29.24
N ILE A 316 -36.65 23.08 29.10
CA ILE A 316 -35.27 23.41 28.79
C ILE A 316 -34.96 22.89 27.40
N CYS A 317 -34.56 23.81 26.53
CA CYS A 317 -34.32 23.55 25.13
C CYS A 317 -32.84 23.79 24.81
N PRO A 318 -32.08 22.75 24.44
CA PRO A 318 -30.75 22.94 23.87
C PRO A 318 -30.82 23.63 22.49
N PRO A 319 -29.71 24.20 21.98
CA PRO A 319 -29.67 24.83 20.68
C PRO A 319 -30.16 23.91 19.56
N GLY A 320 -31.02 24.44 18.68
CA GLY A 320 -31.58 23.69 17.56
C GLY A 320 -32.79 22.81 17.91
N ALA A 321 -33.18 22.70 19.18
CA ALA A 321 -34.40 21.99 19.56
C ALA A 321 -35.66 22.74 19.12
N LYS A 322 -36.69 21.98 18.73
CA LYS A 322 -37.99 22.56 18.38
C LYS A 322 -38.70 23.10 19.64
N PRO A 323 -39.11 24.38 19.68
CA PRO A 323 -39.78 24.94 20.85
C PRO A 323 -41.07 24.20 21.24
N PRO A 324 -41.37 24.07 22.54
CA PRO A 324 -42.63 23.52 23.01
C PRO A 324 -43.80 24.42 22.56
N GLN A 325 -44.96 23.81 22.36
CA GLN A 325 -46.18 24.53 21.98
C GLN A 325 -47.13 24.60 23.16
N PRO A 326 -47.86 25.72 23.35
CA PRO A 326 -48.90 25.79 24.36
C PRO A 326 -49.99 24.75 24.16
N THR A 327 -50.48 24.20 25.27
CA THR A 327 -51.56 23.23 25.33
C THR A 327 -52.67 23.74 26.28
N PRO A 328 -53.44 24.78 25.88
CA PRO A 328 -54.59 25.24 26.66
C PRO A 328 -55.64 24.13 26.74
N THR A 329 -56.30 24.01 27.88
CA THR A 329 -57.42 23.07 28.06
C THR A 329 -58.77 23.75 27.94
N LEU A 330 -58.80 25.09 27.89
CA LEU A 330 -60.02 25.89 27.77
C LEU A 330 -59.93 26.85 26.59
N GLN A 331 -61.07 27.03 25.93
CA GLN A 331 -61.25 28.07 24.91
C GLN A 331 -61.31 29.46 25.57
N PRO A 332 -60.87 30.54 24.90
CA PRO A 332 -60.97 31.89 25.45
C PRO A 332 -62.39 32.30 25.88
N GLY A 333 -63.43 31.79 25.21
CA GLY A 333 -64.83 32.06 25.56
C GLY A 333 -65.35 31.31 26.80
N GLU A 334 -64.63 30.29 27.27
CA GLU A 334 -64.97 29.51 28.47
C GLU A 334 -64.37 30.11 29.75
N ALA A 335 -63.46 31.09 29.60
CA ALA A 335 -62.95 31.86 30.72
C ALA A 335 -64.09 32.67 31.36
N GLN A 336 -64.15 32.65 32.69
CA GLN A 336 -65.13 33.39 33.50
C GLN A 336 -64.38 34.32 34.46
N PRO A 337 -63.79 35.43 33.97
CA PRO A 337 -62.91 36.25 34.78
C PRO A 337 -63.67 36.82 35.97
N LYS A 338 -63.12 36.68 37.18
CA LYS A 338 -63.65 37.39 38.35
C LYS A 338 -63.66 38.89 38.05
N GLN A 339 -64.83 39.51 38.12
CA GLN A 339 -64.96 40.97 38.01
C GLN A 339 -64.05 41.63 39.04
N GLU A 340 -63.22 42.57 38.56
CA GLU A 340 -62.39 43.37 39.43
C GLU A 340 -63.29 44.21 40.33
N ARG A 341 -63.24 43.96 41.65
CA ARG A 341 -63.92 44.83 42.62
C ARG A 341 -63.22 46.18 42.57
N THR A 342 -63.78 47.11 41.80
CA THR A 342 -63.39 48.51 41.84
C THR A 342 -63.57 49.01 43.26
N ARG A 343 -62.47 49.18 44.01
CA ARG A 343 -62.53 49.91 45.28
C ARG A 343 -63.06 51.31 44.96
N PRO A 344 -64.13 51.79 45.61
CA PRO A 344 -64.59 53.16 45.43
C PRO A 344 -63.42 54.11 45.67
N ARG A 345 -63.13 55.00 44.71
CA ARG A 345 -62.16 56.07 44.92
C ARG A 345 -62.59 56.86 46.15
N ARG A 346 -61.77 56.86 47.20
CA ARG A 346 -61.99 57.66 48.41
C ARG A 346 -62.11 59.13 47.98
N PRO A 347 -63.20 59.85 48.30
CA PRO A 347 -63.35 61.23 47.86
C PRO A 347 -62.21 62.07 48.46
N LYS A 348 -61.55 62.82 47.57
CA LYS A 348 -60.47 63.74 47.92
C LYS A 348 -61.09 64.83 48.81
N ARG A 349 -60.72 64.89 50.10
CA ARG A 349 -61.10 66.02 50.98
C ARG A 349 -60.61 67.30 50.31
N ARG A 350 -61.53 68.19 49.93
CA ARG A 350 -61.22 69.59 49.63
C ARG A 350 -60.81 70.21 50.96
N GLY A 351 -59.56 70.67 51.05
CA GLY A 351 -59.16 71.61 52.10
C GLY A 351 -59.74 72.97 51.75
N GLU A 352 -60.28 73.64 52.75
CA GLU A 352 -60.58 75.08 52.77
C GLU A 352 -59.29 75.91 52.76
#